data_AF-A0AAV6YZU8-F1
#
_entry.id   AF-A0AAV6YZU8-F1
#
_cell.length_a   1.000
_cell.length_b   1.000
_cell.length_c   1.000
_cell.angle_alpha   90.00
_cell.angle_beta   90.00
_cell.angle_gamma   90.00
#
_symmetry.space_group_name_H-M   'P 1'
#
loop_
_entity.id
_entity.type
_entity.pdbx_description
1 polymer ?
#
loop_
_entity_poly.entity_id
_entity_poly.type
_entity_poly.pdbx_seq_one_letter_code
_entity_poly.pdbx_strand_id
1 'polypeptide(L)'
;MPVPEQWRISVVLMVCMLCFTQGIPLPPQKPVTSNGGSERSEFSQSVDFFSRAAQVNKGKNEADLMDIYSKIAKGNQGSNLTLHEGDIITKSGRSAINCASCLWPKSSLGTINVPYILSSVYNAQQQLLFKTAMQEFESLTCIRFVPRTTEWDYVDIMSASG
;
A
#
# COMPACT_ATOMS: atom_id res chain seq x y z
N MET A 1 -41.82 13.89 -20.35
CA MET A 1 -41.06 14.73 -21.29
C MET A 1 -39.96 15.44 -20.51
N PRO A 2 -38.69 15.36 -20.94
CA PRO A 2 -37.55 15.99 -20.30
C PRO A 2 -37.32 17.40 -20.87
N VAL A 3 -36.75 18.29 -20.06
CA VAL A 3 -35.83 19.33 -20.54
C VAL A 3 -34.64 19.40 -19.57
N PRO A 4 -33.40 19.24 -20.06
CA PRO A 4 -32.16 19.30 -19.28
C PRO A 4 -31.68 20.77 -19.20
N GLU A 5 -30.39 20.97 -18.92
CA GLU A 5 -29.61 22.23 -18.84
C GLU A 5 -29.34 22.64 -17.38
N GLN A 6 -28.12 22.65 -16.87
CA GLN A 6 -26.95 23.34 -17.43
C GLN A 6 -25.64 22.66 -16.97
N TRP A 7 -24.74 22.46 -17.93
CA TRP A 7 -23.37 22.00 -17.72
C TRP A 7 -22.54 23.07 -17.00
N ARG A 8 -22.24 22.86 -15.72
CA ARG A 8 -21.25 23.70 -15.01
C ARG A 8 -19.85 23.19 -15.36
N ILE A 9 -19.24 23.82 -16.35
CA ILE A 9 -17.84 23.62 -16.72
C ILE A 9 -16.97 23.93 -15.49
N SER A 10 -16.26 22.91 -14.99
CA SER A 10 -15.34 23.07 -13.86
C SER A 10 -14.14 23.94 -14.24
N VAL A 11 -13.62 24.71 -13.28
CA VAL A 11 -12.49 25.65 -13.40
C VAL A 11 -11.25 25.00 -14.03
N VAL A 12 -11.12 23.67 -13.91
CA VAL A 12 -10.05 22.87 -14.52
C VAL A 12 -10.03 22.98 -16.07
N LEU A 13 -11.19 23.06 -16.72
CA LEU A 13 -11.29 23.22 -18.18
C LEU A 13 -10.94 24.65 -18.64
N MET A 14 -11.19 25.66 -17.80
CA MET A 14 -10.77 27.05 -18.10
C MET A 14 -9.25 27.23 -17.99
N VAL A 15 -8.61 26.62 -16.99
CA VAL A 15 -7.15 26.69 -16.82
C VAL A 15 -6.44 25.97 -17.97
N CYS A 16 -7.00 24.87 -18.45
CA CYS A 16 -6.45 24.14 -19.60
C CYS A 16 -6.48 24.99 -20.89
N MET A 17 -7.58 25.71 -21.14
CA MET A 17 -7.68 26.61 -22.30
C MET A 17 -6.73 27.82 -22.21
N LEU A 18 -6.44 28.33 -21.01
CA LEU A 18 -5.49 29.43 -20.85
C LEU A 18 -4.05 29.02 -21.18
N CYS A 19 -3.66 27.78 -20.88
CA CYS A 19 -2.32 27.26 -21.24
C CYS A 19 -2.10 27.10 -22.75
N PHE A 20 -3.15 26.94 -23.56
CA PHE A 20 -3.01 26.85 -25.03
C PHE A 20 -2.92 28.22 -25.73
N THR A 21 -3.19 29.33 -25.04
CA THR A 21 -3.18 30.68 -25.64
C THR A 21 -1.88 31.46 -25.46
N GLN A 22 -0.99 31.02 -24.57
CA GLN A 22 0.35 31.61 -24.42
C GLN A 22 1.40 30.65 -24.97
N GLY A 23 1.51 30.61 -26.30
CA GLY A 23 2.55 29.88 -27.00
C GLY A 23 3.93 30.43 -26.65
N ILE A 24 4.62 29.82 -25.69
CA ILE A 24 6.02 30.10 -25.36
C ILE A 24 6.91 29.32 -26.35
N PRO A 25 7.69 29.99 -27.21
CA PRO A 25 8.65 29.32 -28.10
C PRO A 25 9.87 28.87 -27.29
N LEU A 26 10.23 27.58 -27.38
CA LEU A 26 11.52 27.10 -26.89
C LEU A 26 12.63 27.40 -27.92
N PRO A 27 13.81 27.90 -27.49
CA PRO A 27 14.92 28.16 -28.38
C PRO A 27 15.54 26.87 -28.94
N PRO A 28 16.08 26.89 -30.18
CA PRO A 28 16.68 25.72 -30.80
C PRO A 28 18.00 25.34 -30.11
N GLN A 29 18.15 24.08 -29.71
CA GLN A 29 19.43 23.53 -29.26
C GLN A 29 19.93 22.40 -30.18
N LYS A 30 21.25 22.42 -30.37
CA LYS A 30 22.06 21.77 -31.41
C LYS A 30 22.18 20.24 -31.24
N PRO A 31 22.55 19.50 -32.31
CA PRO A 31 22.76 18.07 -32.25
C PRO A 31 24.03 17.73 -31.45
N VAL A 32 23.91 16.78 -30.52
CA VAL A 32 25.06 16.12 -29.88
C VAL A 32 24.94 14.62 -30.11
N THR A 33 25.96 14.11 -30.79
CA THR A 33 26.22 12.71 -31.15
C THR A 33 26.54 11.82 -29.94
N SER A 34 26.00 10.61 -30.02
CA SER A 34 26.38 9.32 -29.40
C SER A 34 27.44 9.29 -28.30
N ASN A 35 27.10 8.68 -27.17
CA ASN A 35 27.83 7.53 -26.66
C ASN A 35 26.90 6.57 -25.92
N GLY A 36 27.01 5.28 -26.28
CA GLY A 36 26.14 4.22 -25.82
C GLY A 36 26.32 3.86 -24.35
N GLY A 37 25.20 3.55 -23.69
CA GLY A 37 25.14 3.10 -22.30
C GLY A 37 23.76 2.53 -21.98
N SER A 38 23.45 1.37 -22.54
CA SER A 38 22.46 0.36 -22.09
C SER A 38 21.36 0.80 -21.09
N GLU A 39 20.31 1.47 -21.57
CA GLU A 39 19.00 1.61 -20.88
C GLU A 39 18.20 0.29 -20.97
N ARG A 40 18.74 -0.79 -20.40
CA ARG A 40 18.13 -2.14 -20.40
C ARG A 40 17.65 -2.59 -19.00
N SER A 41 17.77 -1.78 -17.96
CA SER A 41 17.54 -2.27 -16.58
C SER A 41 16.12 -2.16 -16.05
N GLU A 42 15.30 -1.21 -16.49
CA GLU A 42 14.01 -0.94 -15.83
C GLU A 42 12.84 -1.74 -16.41
N PHE A 43 12.83 -1.93 -17.73
CA PHE A 43 11.83 -2.76 -18.39
C PHE A 43 12.06 -4.26 -18.12
N SER A 44 13.32 -4.71 -18.07
CA SER A 44 13.66 -6.12 -17.84
C SER A 44 13.16 -6.62 -16.49
N GLN A 45 13.24 -5.80 -15.43
CA GLN A 45 12.71 -6.15 -14.10
C GLN A 45 11.20 -6.40 -14.10
N SER A 46 10.45 -5.63 -14.89
CA SER A 46 8.99 -5.78 -14.99
C SER A 46 8.62 -7.05 -15.75
N VAL A 47 9.32 -7.38 -16.84
CA VAL A 47 9.07 -8.61 -17.63
C VAL A 47 9.49 -9.86 -16.85
N ASP A 48 10.52 -9.77 -16.01
CA ASP A 48 10.94 -10.85 -15.10
C ASP A 48 9.90 -11.14 -14.01
N PHE A 49 9.23 -10.09 -13.50
CA PHE A 49 8.15 -10.21 -12.52
C PHE A 49 6.91 -10.92 -13.10
N PHE A 50 6.45 -10.51 -14.29
CA PHE A 50 5.33 -11.16 -14.98
C PHE A 50 5.68 -12.57 -15.48
N SER A 51 6.92 -12.79 -15.95
CA SER A 51 7.36 -14.13 -16.37
C SER A 51 7.46 -15.10 -15.20
N ARG A 52 7.79 -14.62 -13.99
CA ARG A 52 7.75 -15.41 -12.75
C ARG A 52 6.31 -15.79 -12.38
N ALA A 53 5.34 -14.90 -12.60
CA ALA A 53 3.92 -15.16 -12.37
C ALA A 53 3.36 -16.25 -13.33
N ALA A 54 3.93 -16.40 -14.53
CA ALA A 54 3.55 -17.45 -15.47
C ALA A 54 4.09 -18.85 -15.11
N GLN A 55 5.11 -18.95 -14.24
CA GLN A 55 5.71 -20.23 -13.81
C GLN A 55 5.07 -20.81 -12.53
N VAL A 56 3.98 -20.21 -12.05
CA VAL A 56 3.35 -20.45 -10.74
C VAL A 56 2.84 -21.88 -10.50
N ASN A 57 2.85 -22.76 -11.50
CA ASN A 57 2.23 -24.10 -11.40
C ASN A 57 3.16 -25.30 -11.62
N LYS A 58 4.49 -25.15 -11.63
CA LYS A 58 5.39 -26.30 -11.79
C LYS A 58 5.99 -26.75 -10.45
N GLY A 59 5.32 -27.71 -9.80
CA GLY A 59 5.84 -28.43 -8.62
C GLY A 59 5.34 -27.99 -7.25
N LYS A 60 4.14 -27.39 -7.16
CA LYS A 60 3.58 -26.95 -5.87
C LYS A 60 3.19 -28.13 -4.97
N ASN A 61 3.62 -28.07 -3.72
CA ASN A 61 3.20 -28.98 -2.66
C ASN A 61 1.74 -28.66 -2.22
N GLU A 62 1.10 -29.60 -1.51
CA GLU A 62 -0.26 -29.44 -0.95
C GLU A 62 -0.44 -28.12 -0.18
N ALA A 63 0.62 -27.62 0.48
CA ALA A 63 0.61 -26.36 1.23
C ALA A 63 0.60 -25.11 0.33
N ASP A 64 1.08 -25.21 -0.89
CA ASP A 64 1.16 -24.11 -1.86
C ASP A 64 -0.07 -24.06 -2.78
N LEU A 65 -0.88 -25.13 -2.78
CA LEU A 65 -2.22 -25.20 -3.39
C LEU A 65 -3.34 -24.69 -2.47
N MET A 66 -3.08 -24.53 -1.17
CA MET A 66 -4.06 -23.95 -0.25
C MET A 66 -4.34 -22.48 -0.60
N ASP A 67 -5.63 -22.13 -0.59
CA ASP A 67 -6.05 -20.74 -0.71
C ASP A 67 -5.59 -19.89 0.50
N ILE A 68 -5.65 -18.58 0.34
CA ILE A 68 -5.16 -17.63 1.36
C ILE A 68 -5.94 -17.77 2.67
N TYR A 69 -7.25 -18.03 2.61
CA TYR A 69 -8.10 -18.21 3.79
C TYR A 69 -7.69 -19.44 4.59
N SER A 70 -7.41 -20.55 3.92
CA SER A 70 -6.96 -21.79 4.54
C SER A 70 -5.60 -21.63 5.21
N LYS A 71 -4.68 -20.89 4.59
CA LYS A 71 -3.36 -20.58 5.17
C LYS A 71 -3.50 -19.78 6.46
N ILE A 72 -4.36 -18.75 6.45
CA ILE A 72 -4.65 -17.90 7.61
C ILE A 72 -5.31 -18.72 8.73
N ALA A 73 -6.38 -19.45 8.42
CA ALA A 73 -7.12 -20.25 9.39
C ALA A 73 -6.23 -21.31 10.06
N LYS A 74 -5.35 -21.94 9.27
CA LYS A 74 -4.37 -22.91 9.78
C LYS A 74 -3.33 -22.24 10.69
N GLY A 75 -2.82 -21.06 10.34
CA GLY A 75 -1.87 -20.31 11.16
C GLY A 75 -2.44 -19.91 12.52
N ASN A 76 -3.75 -19.67 12.60
CA ASN A 76 -4.44 -19.31 13.83
C ASN A 76 -5.08 -20.49 14.57
N GLN A 77 -4.87 -21.73 14.09
CA GLN A 77 -5.45 -22.92 14.69
C GLN A 77 -4.93 -23.12 16.12
N GLY A 78 -5.85 -23.23 17.09
CA GLY A 78 -5.48 -23.39 18.51
C GLY A 78 -5.18 -22.08 19.24
N SER A 79 -5.38 -20.92 18.59
CA SER A 79 -5.37 -19.64 19.27
C SER A 79 -6.49 -19.56 20.31
N ASN A 80 -6.21 -18.96 21.47
CA ASN A 80 -7.20 -18.69 22.52
C ASN A 80 -8.05 -17.43 22.22
N LEU A 81 -7.86 -16.79 21.07
CA LEU A 81 -8.56 -15.57 20.68
C LEU A 81 -9.88 -15.90 19.97
N THR A 82 -10.91 -15.09 20.20
CA THR A 82 -12.16 -15.17 19.43
C THR A 82 -11.99 -14.42 18.10
N LEU A 83 -11.71 -15.19 17.04
CA LEU A 83 -11.44 -14.66 15.70
C LEU A 83 -12.69 -14.70 14.81
N HIS A 84 -12.94 -13.59 14.13
CA HIS A 84 -13.90 -13.46 13.03
C HIS A 84 -13.16 -13.54 11.70
N GLU A 85 -13.75 -14.22 10.72
CA GLU A 85 -13.13 -14.54 9.42
C GLU A 85 -11.78 -15.28 9.52
N GLY A 86 -11.43 -15.79 10.71
CA GLY A 86 -10.22 -16.55 10.97
C GLY A 86 -9.00 -15.72 11.36
N ASP A 87 -9.02 -14.38 11.25
CA ASP A 87 -7.87 -13.49 11.53
C ASP A 87 -8.21 -12.17 12.23
N ILE A 88 -9.48 -11.81 12.39
CA ILE A 88 -9.89 -10.55 13.03
C ILE A 88 -10.30 -10.83 14.47
N ILE A 89 -9.55 -10.30 15.44
CA ILE A 89 -9.94 -10.37 16.85
C ILE A 89 -11.25 -9.60 17.05
N THR A 90 -12.29 -10.27 17.54
CA THR A 90 -13.55 -9.61 17.88
C THR A 90 -13.54 -9.15 19.33
N LYS A 91 -13.91 -7.89 19.54
CA LYS A 91 -14.44 -7.42 20.83
C LYS A 91 -15.95 -7.66 20.83
N SER A 92 -16.57 -7.92 21.99
CA SER A 92 -18.01 -8.10 22.06
C SER A 92 -18.74 -6.83 21.55
N GLY A 93 -19.42 -6.92 20.39
CA GLY A 93 -20.10 -5.77 19.77
C GLY A 93 -20.36 -5.92 18.27
N ARG A 94 -20.93 -4.89 17.63
CA ARG A 94 -21.14 -4.86 16.17
C ARG A 94 -19.81 -4.63 15.43
N SER A 95 -19.52 -5.43 14.40
CA SER A 95 -18.25 -5.40 13.64
C SER A 95 -18.06 -4.20 12.70
N ALA A 96 -19.12 -3.42 12.44
CA ALA A 96 -19.02 -2.21 11.64
C ALA A 96 -18.32 -1.10 12.45
N ILE A 97 -17.18 -0.63 11.97
CA ILE A 97 -16.46 0.52 12.55
C ILE A 97 -17.28 1.79 12.29
N ASN A 98 -18.14 2.15 13.24
CA ASN A 98 -18.83 3.44 13.28
C ASN A 98 -18.41 4.22 14.52
N CYS A 99 -17.10 4.26 14.76
CA CYS A 99 -16.49 5.01 15.85
C CYS A 99 -15.49 6.01 15.28
N ALA A 100 -15.63 7.28 15.63
CA ALA A 100 -14.63 8.30 15.31
C ALA A 100 -13.42 8.21 16.25
N SER A 101 -13.63 7.75 17.49
CA SER A 101 -12.60 7.63 18.53
C SER A 101 -11.70 6.40 18.41
N CYS A 102 -11.97 5.51 17.45
CA CYS A 102 -11.17 4.30 17.23
C CYS A 102 -10.23 4.45 16.02
N LEU A 103 -10.19 5.64 15.41
CA LEU A 103 -9.29 5.96 14.30
C LEU A 103 -8.01 6.58 14.83
N TRP A 104 -6.91 6.32 14.14
CA TRP A 104 -5.65 7.03 14.38
C TRP A 104 -5.84 8.53 14.09
N PRO A 105 -5.39 9.41 15.00
CA PRO A 105 -5.62 10.84 14.86
C PRO A 105 -4.84 11.42 13.68
N LYS A 106 -5.52 12.27 12.91
CA LYS A 106 -4.90 13.03 11.81
C LYS A 106 -4.26 14.30 12.37
N SER A 107 -2.99 14.52 12.02
CA SER A 107 -2.25 15.73 12.38
C SER A 107 -2.78 16.97 11.64
N SER A 108 -2.40 18.15 12.12
CA SER A 108 -2.70 19.42 11.45
C SER A 108 -2.10 19.51 10.04
N LEU A 109 -1.01 18.78 9.78
CA LEU A 109 -0.37 18.66 8.46
C LEU A 109 -1.08 17.67 7.54
N GLY A 110 -2.15 17.04 8.03
CA GLY A 110 -2.92 16.07 7.27
C GLY A 110 -2.30 14.67 7.17
N THR A 111 -1.28 14.39 7.97
CA THR A 111 -0.66 13.05 8.09
C THR A 111 -1.26 12.26 9.24
N ILE A 112 -1.27 10.94 9.15
CA ILE A 112 -1.70 10.05 10.22
C ILE A 112 -0.46 9.26 10.66
N ASN A 113 0.07 9.58 11.84
CA ASN A 113 1.22 8.87 12.38
C ASN A 113 0.74 7.64 13.15
N VAL A 114 1.25 6.47 12.80
CA VAL A 114 0.95 5.18 13.45
C VAL A 114 2.23 4.70 14.13
N PRO A 115 2.36 4.87 15.46
CA PRO A 115 3.49 4.35 16.21
C PRO A 115 3.49 2.83 16.19
N TYR A 116 4.65 2.21 15.96
CA TYR A 116 4.77 0.75 15.97
C TYR A 116 6.00 0.25 16.71
N ILE A 117 5.89 -0.98 17.22
CA ILE A 117 7.01 -1.81 17.67
C ILE A 117 7.07 -3.03 16.77
N LEU A 118 8.28 -3.40 16.35
CA LEU A 118 8.53 -4.64 15.61
C LEU A 118 9.45 -5.53 16.43
N SER A 119 8.96 -6.72 16.77
CA SER A 119 9.67 -7.66 17.62
C SER A 119 11.00 -8.10 16.99
N SER A 120 12.04 -8.17 17.82
CA SER A 120 13.36 -8.64 17.41
C SER A 120 13.42 -10.15 17.16
N VAL A 121 12.35 -10.91 17.45
CA VAL A 121 12.28 -12.35 17.15
C VAL A 121 12.28 -12.60 15.64
N TYR A 122 11.82 -11.62 14.86
CA TYR A 122 11.86 -11.69 13.40
C TYR A 122 13.27 -11.51 12.87
N ASN A 123 13.63 -12.35 11.90
CA ASN A 123 14.93 -12.24 11.23
C ASN A 123 14.97 -11.01 10.30
N ALA A 124 16.17 -10.66 9.81
CA ALA A 124 16.36 -9.47 8.97
C ALA A 124 15.49 -9.46 7.69
N GLN A 125 15.24 -10.62 7.08
CA GLN A 125 14.41 -10.72 5.87
C GLN A 125 12.94 -10.45 6.17
N GLN A 126 12.42 -11.01 7.27
CA GLN A 126 11.05 -10.76 7.74
C GLN A 126 10.86 -9.30 8.15
N GLN A 127 11.83 -8.72 8.87
CA GLN A 127 11.78 -7.30 9.22
C GLN A 127 11.78 -6.39 7.99
N LEU A 128 12.57 -6.74 6.97
CA LEU A 128 12.56 -6.02 5.70
C LEU A 128 11.20 -6.13 5.02
N LEU A 129 10.61 -7.33 4.97
CA LEU A 129 9.28 -7.55 4.39
C LEU A 129 8.21 -6.66 5.04
N PHE A 130 8.16 -6.60 6.37
CA PHE A 130 7.21 -5.72 7.07
C PHE A 130 7.44 -4.25 6.75
N LYS A 131 8.71 -3.80 6.71
CA LYS A 131 9.05 -2.41 6.38
C LYS A 131 8.68 -2.04 4.95
N THR A 132 8.91 -2.93 3.99
CA THR A 132 8.50 -2.72 2.60
C THR A 132 6.99 -2.60 2.47
N ALA A 133 6.24 -3.48 3.15
CA ALA A 133 4.78 -3.40 3.17
C ALA A 133 4.29 -2.07 3.79
N MET A 134 4.89 -1.63 4.89
CA MET A 134 4.60 -0.32 5.49
C MET A 134 4.85 0.83 4.52
N GLN A 135 5.99 0.83 3.81
CA GLN A 135 6.35 1.86 2.84
C GLN A 135 5.36 1.95 1.66
N GLU A 136 4.80 0.82 1.23
CA GLU A 136 3.78 0.81 0.18
C GLU A 136 2.56 1.66 0.58
N PHE A 137 2.05 1.47 1.81
CA PHE A 137 0.98 2.31 2.36
C PHE A 137 1.38 3.79 2.46
N GLU A 138 2.60 4.08 2.86
CA GLU A 138 3.09 5.46 2.98
C GLU A 138 3.16 6.19 1.63
N SER A 139 3.45 5.45 0.55
CA SER A 139 3.56 5.99 -0.80
C SER A 139 2.21 6.37 -1.43
N LEU A 140 1.13 5.68 -1.03
CA LEU A 140 -0.21 5.85 -1.61
C LEU A 140 -1.20 6.58 -0.71
N THR A 141 -0.85 6.78 0.57
CA THR A 141 -1.75 7.36 1.57
C THR A 141 -1.05 8.41 2.43
N CYS A 142 -1.81 9.03 3.33
CA CYS A 142 -1.28 9.96 4.33
C CYS A 142 -0.80 9.28 5.63
N ILE A 143 -0.81 7.95 5.69
CA ILE A 143 -0.33 7.16 6.84
C ILE A 143 1.19 7.17 6.88
N ARG A 144 1.79 7.32 8.06
CA ARG A 144 3.23 7.24 8.30
C ARG A 144 3.50 6.33 9.50
N PHE A 145 4.25 5.27 9.29
CA PHE A 145 4.67 4.36 10.34
C PHE A 145 5.90 4.92 11.03
N VAL A 146 5.80 5.14 12.34
CA VAL A 146 6.89 5.75 13.12
C VAL A 146 7.33 4.79 14.22
N PRO A 147 8.64 4.58 14.45
CA PRO A 147 9.09 3.82 15.60
C PRO A 147 8.54 4.43 16.89
N ARG A 148 7.87 3.62 17.70
CA ARG A 148 7.27 4.08 18.95
C ARG A 148 8.34 4.61 19.90
N THR A 149 8.02 5.69 20.60
CA THR A 149 8.81 6.28 21.68
C THR A 149 8.02 6.27 23.00
N THR A 150 6.99 7.12 23.10
CA THR A 150 6.25 7.41 24.34
C THR A 150 4.74 7.37 24.15
N GLU A 151 4.28 7.05 22.95
CA GLU A 151 2.87 7.05 22.58
C GLU A 151 2.11 5.94 23.33
N TRP A 152 0.92 6.28 23.82
CA TRP A 152 0.04 5.36 24.55
C TRP A 152 -0.56 4.30 23.63
N ASP A 153 -1.10 4.74 22.49
CA ASP A 153 -1.64 3.86 21.46
C ASP A 153 -0.57 3.57 20.41
N TYR A 154 -0.33 2.30 20.12
CA TYR A 154 0.65 1.85 19.13
C TYR A 154 0.28 0.46 18.60
N VAL A 155 0.87 0.08 17.46
CA VAL A 155 0.78 -1.26 16.89
C VAL A 155 1.97 -2.10 17.38
N ASP A 156 1.69 -3.24 18.00
CA ASP A 156 2.72 -4.20 18.41
C ASP A 156 2.75 -5.38 17.42
N ILE A 157 3.84 -5.47 16.64
CA ILE A 157 4.03 -6.52 15.64
C ILE A 157 4.96 -7.57 16.25
N MET A 158 4.38 -8.69 16.68
CA MET A 158 5.08 -9.79 17.33
C MET A 158 4.52 -11.14 16.90
N SER A 159 5.35 -12.18 17.01
CA SER A 159 4.90 -13.56 16.87
C SER A 159 4.24 -13.97 18.16
N ALA A 160 2.95 -14.28 18.12
CA ALA A 160 2.28 -15.00 19.19
C ALA A 160 2.73 -16.48 19.20
N SER A 161 2.20 -17.29 20.11
CA SER A 161 2.45 -18.73 20.20
C SER A 161 1.68 -19.52 19.10
N GLY A 162 1.95 -19.21 17.84
CA GLY A 162 1.44 -19.91 16.65
C GLY A 162 2.57 -20.21 15.69
#